data_AF-A0A950XKE6-F1
#
_entry.id   AF-A0A950XKE6-F1
#
_cell.length_a   1.000
_cell.length_b   1.000
_cell.length_c   1.000
_cell.angle_alpha   90.00
_cell.angle_beta   90.00
_cell.angle_gamma   90.00
#
_symmetry.space_group_name_H-M   'P 1'
#
loop_
_entity.id
_entity.type
_entity.pdbx_description
1 polymer ?
#
loop_
_entity_poly.entity_id
_entity_poly.type
_entity_poly.pdbx_seq_one_letter_code
_entity_poly.pdbx_strand_id
1 'polypeptide(L)'
;MSIDWRSYPFQLVPGDGRLEFPAAEGEHPDHESDTWFIAGQLGAATGRSFAFLAIFNKNRPGGSIVADFYTMALFDLDTGAYGTYTDYDMPPANLIKGAARKLSTAEGHLDIRYDSDAGTATWTACRNSDAQLLPCTYRVSLVGTDQAGQAMSLELDVTPTRAPVPVGAANYNGKITCFGQADTYSYFQTGMAITGTLRWGEMGEQVTGSAGHVDRQW
;
A
#
# COMPACT_ATOMS: atom_id res chain seq x y z
N MET A 1 -5.53 -27.23 10.34
CA MET A 1 -4.14 -26.88 10.69
C MET A 1 -4.06 -25.37 10.68
N SER A 2 -3.52 -24.75 11.74
CA SER A 2 -3.25 -23.29 11.71
C SER A 2 -2.10 -23.06 10.74
N ILE A 3 -2.33 -22.33 9.66
CA ILE A 3 -1.26 -21.90 8.75
C ILE A 3 -0.39 -20.92 9.54
N ASP A 4 0.91 -21.22 9.64
CA ASP A 4 1.86 -20.28 10.25
C ASP A 4 2.18 -19.16 9.26
N TRP A 5 1.30 -18.17 9.21
CA TRP A 5 1.44 -16.98 8.36
C TRP A 5 2.64 -16.09 8.74
N ARG A 6 3.32 -16.39 9.85
CA ARG A 6 4.55 -15.71 10.29
C ARG A 6 5.82 -16.34 9.74
N SER A 7 5.70 -17.25 8.78
CA SER A 7 6.80 -17.88 8.08
C SER A 7 6.52 -17.90 6.57
N TYR A 8 7.50 -17.52 5.76
CA TYR A 8 7.42 -17.65 4.30
C TYR A 8 8.12 -18.93 3.80
N PRO A 9 7.61 -19.56 2.71
CA PRO A 9 6.35 -19.23 2.05
C PRO A 9 5.13 -19.75 2.81
N PHE A 10 3.97 -19.11 2.62
CA PHE A 10 2.68 -19.69 3.04
C PHE A 10 1.59 -19.43 2.01
N GLN A 11 0.62 -20.33 1.91
CA GLN A 11 -0.54 -20.17 1.03
C GLN A 11 -1.74 -19.68 1.83
N LEU A 12 -2.28 -18.53 1.46
CA LEU A 12 -3.50 -18.00 2.08
C LEU A 12 -4.73 -18.86 1.74
N VAL A 13 -4.76 -19.37 0.50
CA VAL A 13 -5.77 -20.32 0.02
C VAL A 13 -5.05 -21.58 -0.46
N PRO A 14 -5.29 -22.76 0.16
CA PRO A 14 -4.61 -23.99 -0.20
C PRO A 14 -4.77 -24.33 -1.69
N GLY A 15 -3.65 -24.54 -2.38
CA GLY A 15 -3.62 -24.90 -3.80
C GLY A 15 -3.77 -23.73 -4.78
N ASP A 16 -3.92 -22.50 -4.31
CA ASP A 16 -3.92 -21.31 -5.17
C ASP A 16 -2.57 -20.57 -5.09
N GLY A 17 -1.73 -20.78 -6.10
CA GLY A 17 -0.41 -20.15 -6.18
C GLY A 17 -0.43 -18.63 -6.36
N ARG A 18 -1.56 -18.03 -6.76
CA ARG A 18 -1.70 -16.57 -6.83
C ARG A 18 -1.84 -15.94 -5.44
N LEU A 19 -2.24 -16.73 -4.43
CA LEU A 19 -2.38 -16.31 -3.04
C LEU A 19 -1.28 -16.92 -2.16
N GLU A 20 -0.09 -17.16 -2.73
CA GLU A 20 1.11 -17.59 -2.02
C GLU A 20 1.97 -16.39 -1.64
N PHE A 21 2.32 -16.27 -0.36
CA PHE A 21 3.16 -15.21 0.17
C PHE A 21 4.62 -15.67 0.20
N PRO A 22 5.59 -14.80 -0.13
CA PRO A 22 5.47 -13.33 -0.30
C PRO A 22 5.00 -12.86 -1.69
N ALA A 23 4.85 -13.76 -2.67
CA ALA A 23 4.56 -13.36 -4.05
C ALA A 23 3.26 -12.56 -4.19
N ALA A 24 2.21 -12.92 -3.45
CA ALA A 24 0.92 -12.23 -3.42
C ALA A 24 1.01 -10.77 -2.89
N GLU A 25 2.11 -10.38 -2.26
CA GLU A 25 2.33 -8.99 -1.84
C GLU A 25 2.94 -8.14 -2.97
N GLY A 26 3.71 -8.77 -3.87
CA GLY A 26 4.39 -8.10 -4.99
C GLY A 26 3.49 -7.81 -6.18
N GLU A 27 4.13 -7.49 -7.30
CA GLU A 27 3.49 -7.25 -8.59
C GLU A 27 2.98 -8.54 -9.24
N HIS A 28 1.81 -8.44 -9.88
CA HIS A 28 1.26 -9.43 -10.78
C HIS A 28 1.40 -8.94 -12.23
N PRO A 29 2.46 -9.34 -12.96
CA PRO A 29 2.75 -8.78 -14.29
C PRO A 29 1.66 -9.08 -15.32
N ASP A 30 0.98 -10.23 -15.18
CA ASP A 30 -0.10 -10.67 -16.06
C ASP A 30 -1.42 -9.92 -15.86
N HIS A 31 -1.53 -9.06 -14.85
CA HIS A 31 -2.75 -8.30 -14.55
C HIS A 31 -2.59 -6.86 -15.00
N GLU A 32 -3.61 -6.36 -15.70
CA GLU A 32 -3.65 -4.98 -16.18
C GLU A 32 -3.81 -4.00 -15.00
N SER A 33 -4.47 -4.41 -13.91
CA SER A 33 -4.59 -3.63 -12.69
C SER A 33 -3.95 -4.34 -11.50
N ASP A 34 -3.24 -3.59 -10.67
CA ASP A 34 -2.69 -4.09 -9.41
C ASP A 34 -2.71 -2.95 -8.37
N THR A 35 -3.44 -3.13 -7.28
CA THR A 35 -3.77 -2.08 -6.31
C THR A 35 -3.26 -2.42 -4.91
N TRP A 36 -2.39 -1.57 -4.38
CA TRP A 36 -1.92 -1.64 -3.02
C TRP A 36 -2.54 -0.49 -2.22
N PHE A 37 -3.41 -0.83 -1.28
CA PHE A 37 -4.04 0.11 -0.38
C PHE A 37 -3.54 -0.12 1.05
N ILE A 38 -3.21 0.95 1.75
CA ILE A 38 -2.94 0.95 3.19
C ILE A 38 -3.63 2.13 3.85
N ALA A 39 -4.26 1.90 5.01
CA ALA A 39 -4.80 2.96 5.84
C ALA A 39 -4.69 2.63 7.32
N GLY A 40 -4.68 3.66 8.16
CA GLY A 40 -4.60 3.47 9.60
C GLY A 40 -4.91 4.73 10.39
N GLN A 41 -5.11 4.53 11.69
CA GLN A 41 -5.20 5.60 12.69
C GLN A 41 -3.89 5.71 13.45
N LEU A 42 -3.51 6.94 13.76
CA LEU A 42 -2.25 7.32 14.39
C LEU A 42 -2.53 8.21 15.59
N GLY A 43 -1.95 7.87 16.73
CA GLY A 43 -1.90 8.73 17.93
C GLY A 43 -0.50 9.32 18.07
N ALA A 44 -0.42 10.62 18.32
CA ALA A 44 0.83 11.32 18.60
C ALA A 44 1.11 11.38 20.11
N ALA A 45 2.39 11.46 20.48
CA ALA A 45 2.80 11.62 21.88
C ALA A 45 2.26 12.92 22.52
N THR A 46 1.94 13.93 21.70
CA THR A 46 1.30 15.19 22.10
C THR A 46 -0.17 15.04 22.46
N GLY A 47 -0.76 13.85 22.28
CA GLY A 47 -2.18 13.57 22.52
C GLY A 47 -3.07 13.79 21.30
N ARG A 48 -2.49 14.17 20.15
CA ARG A 48 -3.24 14.39 18.91
C ARG A 48 -3.57 13.10 18.18
N SER A 49 -4.68 13.12 17.44
CA SER A 49 -5.18 11.98 16.69
C SER A 49 -5.22 12.26 15.19
N PHE A 50 -4.68 11.33 14.41
CA PHE A 50 -4.65 11.41 12.95
C PHE A 50 -5.16 10.11 12.31
N ALA A 51 -5.53 10.20 11.04
CA ALA A 51 -5.70 9.04 10.18
C ALA A 51 -5.00 9.28 8.84
N PHE A 52 -4.69 8.19 8.14
CA PHE A 52 -4.14 8.25 6.80
C PHE A 52 -4.72 7.15 5.93
N LEU A 53 -4.64 7.37 4.62
CA LEU A 53 -4.70 6.31 3.61
C LEU A 53 -3.70 6.60 2.50
N ALA A 54 -3.23 5.55 1.85
CA ALA A 54 -2.46 5.63 0.62
C ALA A 54 -2.84 4.51 -0.34
N ILE A 55 -2.78 4.83 -1.63
CA ILE A 55 -3.03 3.91 -2.73
C ILE A 55 -1.86 4.03 -3.69
N PHE A 56 -1.26 2.90 -4.04
CA PHE A 56 -0.44 2.74 -5.22
C PHE A 56 -1.22 1.87 -6.18
N ASN A 57 -1.30 2.28 -7.44
CA ASN A 57 -2.05 1.54 -8.44
C ASN A 57 -1.25 1.47 -9.74
N LYS A 58 -1.01 0.24 -10.18
CA LYS A 58 -0.66 -0.08 -11.56
C LYS A 58 -1.97 -0.23 -12.31
N ASN A 59 -2.15 0.49 -13.41
CA ASN A 59 -3.32 0.35 -14.27
C ASN A 59 -2.92 0.54 -15.73
N ARG A 60 -2.95 -0.57 -16.46
CA ARG A 60 -2.45 -0.69 -17.81
C ARG A 60 -3.49 -1.29 -18.75
N PRO A 61 -4.63 -0.59 -18.97
CA PRO A 61 -5.73 -1.13 -19.74
C PRO A 61 -5.29 -1.43 -21.18
N GLY A 62 -5.60 -2.64 -21.65
CA GLY A 62 -5.17 -3.14 -22.95
C GLY A 62 -3.65 -3.22 -23.12
N GLY A 63 -2.90 -3.29 -22.01
CA GLY A 63 -1.44 -3.47 -21.93
C GLY A 63 -0.58 -2.34 -22.50
N SER A 64 -1.17 -1.32 -23.09
CA SER A 64 -0.48 -0.26 -23.87
C SER A 64 -0.66 1.13 -23.30
N ILE A 65 -1.79 1.35 -22.61
CA ILE A 65 -2.03 2.58 -21.86
C ILE A 65 -1.33 2.41 -20.51
N VAL A 66 -0.66 3.45 -20.04
CA VAL A 66 -0.19 3.52 -18.65
C VAL A 66 -1.01 4.61 -17.99
N ALA A 67 -1.75 4.24 -16.94
CA ALA A 67 -2.58 5.09 -16.13
C ALA A 67 -2.34 4.79 -14.64
N ASP A 68 -1.06 4.56 -14.31
CA ASP A 68 -0.62 4.28 -12.95
C ASP A 68 -0.79 5.54 -12.10
N PHE A 69 -1.09 5.39 -10.81
CA PHE A 69 -1.25 6.53 -9.91
C PHE A 69 -0.83 6.21 -8.48
N TYR A 70 -0.55 7.29 -7.75
CA TYR A 70 -0.31 7.27 -6.33
C TYR A 70 -1.18 8.34 -5.66
N THR A 71 -1.89 7.95 -4.60
CA THR A 71 -2.71 8.84 -3.77
C THR A 71 -2.31 8.70 -2.32
N MET A 72 -2.28 9.80 -1.58
CA MET A 72 -2.30 9.78 -0.11
C MET A 72 -3.26 10.83 0.44
N ALA A 73 -3.79 10.56 1.63
CA ALA A 73 -4.49 11.55 2.44
C ALA A 73 -4.08 11.46 3.90
N LEU A 74 -4.02 12.62 4.55
CA LEU A 74 -3.86 12.80 5.99
C LEU A 74 -5.08 13.50 6.56
N PHE A 75 -5.54 13.04 7.71
CA PHE A 75 -6.68 13.60 8.42
C PHE A 75 -6.22 13.94 9.84
N ASP A 76 -6.46 15.18 10.27
CA ASP A 76 -6.42 15.56 11.67
C ASP A 76 -7.81 15.29 12.26
N LEU A 77 -7.90 14.29 13.13
CA LEU A 77 -9.16 13.84 13.71
C LEU A 77 -9.66 14.76 14.83
N ASP A 78 -8.79 15.59 15.39
CA ASP A 78 -9.14 16.52 16.45
C ASP A 78 -9.77 17.79 15.86
N THR A 79 -9.29 18.25 14.70
CA THR A 79 -9.80 19.46 14.04
C THR A 79 -10.76 19.19 12.89
N GLY A 80 -10.74 17.98 12.32
CA GLY A 80 -11.47 17.62 11.11
C GLY A 80 -10.81 18.12 9.81
N ALA A 81 -9.63 18.74 9.89
CA ALA A 81 -8.86 19.14 8.71
C ALA A 81 -8.31 17.92 7.98
N TYR A 82 -8.18 18.00 6.66
CA TYR A 82 -7.56 16.93 5.86
C TYR A 82 -6.77 17.50 4.69
N GLY A 83 -5.68 16.81 4.34
CA GLY A 83 -4.87 17.07 3.16
C GLY A 83 -4.89 15.85 2.26
N THR A 84 -5.00 16.06 0.95
CA THR A 84 -4.96 14.98 -0.04
C THR A 84 -4.00 15.33 -1.17
N TYR A 85 -3.27 14.34 -1.65
CA TYR A 85 -2.38 14.44 -2.79
C TYR A 85 -2.62 13.26 -3.73
N THR A 86 -2.60 13.51 -5.03
CA THR A 86 -2.63 12.46 -6.05
C THR A 86 -1.77 12.84 -7.22
N ASP A 87 -0.93 11.91 -7.65
CA ASP A 87 -0.04 12.02 -8.80
C ASP A 87 -0.38 10.90 -9.79
N TYR A 88 -0.36 11.24 -11.08
CA TYR A 88 -0.69 10.31 -12.16
C TYR A 88 0.48 10.16 -13.13
N ASP A 89 0.77 8.92 -13.52
CA ASP A 89 1.56 8.57 -14.70
C ASP A 89 0.58 8.18 -15.81
N MET A 90 0.06 9.19 -16.52
CA MET A 90 -0.93 8.99 -17.57
C MET A 90 -0.75 9.91 -18.79
N PRO A 91 -1.34 9.57 -19.96
CA PRO A 91 -1.37 10.45 -21.10
C PRO A 91 -2.05 11.81 -20.80
N PRO A 92 -1.62 12.90 -21.45
CA PRO A 92 -0.55 12.95 -22.45
C PRO A 92 0.87 13.05 -21.85
N ALA A 93 1.00 13.29 -20.54
CA ALA A 93 2.29 13.59 -19.91
C ALA A 93 3.31 12.46 -20.09
N ASN A 94 2.87 11.21 -19.95
CA ASN A 94 3.74 10.03 -20.08
C ASN A 94 3.98 9.55 -21.52
N LEU A 95 3.38 10.23 -22.51
CA LEU A 95 3.63 10.01 -23.93
C LEU A 95 4.74 10.93 -24.48
N ILE A 96 5.20 11.90 -23.69
CA ILE A 96 6.31 12.77 -24.06
C ILE A 96 7.57 11.92 -24.22
N LYS A 97 8.29 12.11 -25.33
CA LYS A 97 9.53 11.38 -25.61
C LYS A 97 10.54 11.57 -24.48
N GLY A 98 10.96 10.47 -23.86
CA GLY A 98 11.92 10.47 -22.75
C GLY A 98 11.28 10.62 -21.36
N ALA A 99 9.95 10.66 -21.25
CA ALA A 99 9.27 10.55 -19.96
C ALA A 99 9.63 9.20 -19.30
N ALA A 100 10.11 9.25 -18.06
CA ALA A 100 10.31 8.06 -17.24
C ALA A 100 8.97 7.59 -16.67
N ARG A 101 8.84 6.27 -16.47
CA ARG A 101 7.71 5.71 -15.71
C ARG A 101 7.86 6.10 -14.25
N LYS A 102 6.77 6.52 -13.62
CA LYS A 102 6.78 6.93 -12.21
C LYS A 102 6.71 5.74 -11.25
N LEU A 103 5.98 4.68 -11.63
CA LEU A 103 5.83 3.47 -10.81
C LEU A 103 6.91 2.42 -11.15
N SER A 104 7.53 1.86 -10.12
CA SER A 104 8.41 0.69 -10.18
C SER A 104 8.01 -0.30 -9.09
N THR A 105 7.99 -1.58 -9.44
CA THR A 105 7.53 -2.68 -8.58
C THR A 105 8.40 -3.91 -8.74
N ALA A 106 8.36 -4.83 -7.79
CA ALA A 106 9.01 -6.15 -7.88
C ALA A 106 8.00 -7.30 -7.87
N GLU A 107 8.34 -8.37 -8.58
CA GLU A 107 7.68 -9.67 -8.45
C GLU A 107 8.17 -10.41 -7.19
N GLY A 108 7.34 -11.31 -6.68
CA GLY A 108 7.74 -12.26 -5.62
C GLY A 108 7.76 -11.68 -4.20
N HIS A 109 7.75 -10.36 -4.02
CA HIS A 109 7.62 -9.70 -2.71
C HIS A 109 7.21 -8.24 -2.88
N LEU A 110 6.75 -7.63 -1.79
CA LEU A 110 6.42 -6.21 -1.77
C LEU A 110 7.67 -5.33 -1.89
N ASP A 111 7.80 -4.62 -2.99
CA ASP A 111 8.77 -3.55 -3.20
C ASP A 111 8.16 -2.56 -4.20
N ILE A 112 7.64 -1.45 -3.70
CA ILE A 112 6.96 -0.42 -4.49
C ILE A 112 7.70 0.89 -4.34
N ARG A 113 7.94 1.55 -5.47
CA ARG A 113 8.44 2.91 -5.56
C ARG A 113 7.58 3.70 -6.53
N TYR A 114 7.15 4.90 -6.13
CA TYR A 114 6.48 5.85 -7.01
C TYR A 114 7.19 7.21 -6.96
N ASP A 115 7.72 7.65 -8.10
CA ASP A 115 8.39 8.94 -8.28
C ASP A 115 7.36 10.04 -8.64
N SER A 116 6.76 10.63 -7.62
CA SER A 116 5.77 11.71 -7.75
C SER A 116 6.43 13.09 -7.86
N ASP A 117 5.64 14.09 -8.26
CA ASP A 117 6.11 15.48 -8.30
C ASP A 117 6.43 16.05 -6.90
N ALA A 118 5.89 15.45 -5.84
CA ALA A 118 6.17 15.80 -4.43
C ALA A 118 7.37 15.05 -3.84
N GLY A 119 7.99 14.14 -4.60
CA GLY A 119 9.09 13.27 -4.16
C GLY A 119 8.76 11.79 -4.34
N THR A 120 9.61 10.93 -3.80
CA THR A 120 9.42 9.48 -3.91
C THR A 120 8.60 8.93 -2.74
N ALA A 121 7.49 8.25 -3.05
CA ALA A 121 6.78 7.40 -2.10
C ALA A 121 7.24 5.94 -2.27
N THR A 122 7.35 5.20 -1.16
CA THR A 122 7.76 3.78 -1.17
C THR A 122 6.95 2.94 -0.19
N TRP A 123 6.78 1.67 -0.53
CA TRP A 123 6.23 0.65 0.37
C TRP A 123 6.96 -0.66 0.12
N THR A 124 7.78 -1.07 1.09
CA THR A 124 8.75 -2.18 0.92
C THR A 124 8.67 -3.17 2.06
N ALA A 125 8.88 -4.45 1.75
CA ALA A 125 9.02 -5.50 2.75
C ALA A 125 10.33 -5.36 3.52
N CYS A 126 10.27 -5.47 4.84
CA CYS A 126 11.43 -5.45 5.71
C CYS A 126 12.21 -6.77 5.61
N ARG A 127 13.51 -6.69 5.90
CA ARG A 127 14.40 -7.84 5.98
C ARG A 127 15.07 -7.91 7.35
N ASN A 128 15.38 -9.12 7.81
CA ASN A 128 16.18 -9.35 9.00
C ASN A 128 17.68 -9.13 8.72
N SER A 129 18.54 -9.34 9.73
CA SER A 129 20.00 -9.20 9.61
C SER A 129 20.63 -10.13 8.56
N ASP A 130 19.96 -11.24 8.25
CA ASP A 130 20.41 -12.24 7.27
C ASP A 130 19.83 -11.97 5.86
N ALA A 131 19.29 -10.76 5.65
CA ALA A 131 18.62 -10.31 4.41
C ALA A 131 17.37 -11.12 4.01
N GLN A 132 16.83 -11.95 4.91
CA GLN A 132 15.59 -12.68 4.69
C GLN A 132 14.38 -11.77 4.94
N LEU A 133 13.32 -11.94 4.14
CA LEU A 133 12.08 -11.18 4.30
C LEU A 133 11.43 -11.48 5.65
N LEU A 134 10.99 -10.41 6.33
CA LEU A 134 10.17 -10.50 7.54
C LEU A 134 8.70 -10.60 7.12
N PRO A 135 7.96 -11.66 7.52
CA PRO A 135 6.59 -11.86 7.07
C PRO A 135 5.65 -10.71 7.39
N CYS A 136 5.03 -10.19 6.34
CA CYS A 136 4.12 -9.06 6.30
C CYS A 136 4.62 -7.81 7.04
N THR A 137 5.94 -7.62 7.21
CA THR A 137 6.49 -6.46 7.93
C THR A 137 7.00 -5.46 6.92
N TYR A 138 6.63 -4.20 7.05
CA TYR A 138 6.85 -3.20 6.00
C TYR A 138 7.45 -1.90 6.51
N ARG A 139 8.19 -1.25 5.62
CA ARG A 139 8.52 0.17 5.69
C ARG A 139 7.70 0.94 4.66
N VAL A 140 7.06 2.01 5.11
CA VAL A 140 6.16 2.84 4.31
C VAL A 140 6.63 4.30 4.39
N SER A 141 7.00 4.88 3.25
CA SER A 141 7.32 6.30 3.10
C SER A 141 6.31 6.92 2.15
N LEU A 142 5.53 7.88 2.63
CA LEU A 142 4.51 8.57 1.85
C LEU A 142 4.86 10.05 1.81
N VAL A 143 4.72 10.66 0.65
CA VAL A 143 4.97 12.09 0.43
C VAL A 143 3.87 12.70 -0.43
N GLY A 144 3.59 13.97 -0.22
CA GLY A 144 2.59 14.70 -0.99
C GLY A 144 2.57 16.18 -0.64
N THR A 145 1.74 16.93 -1.34
CA THR A 145 1.46 18.34 -1.04
C THR A 145 -0.05 18.50 -0.97
N ASP A 146 -0.56 19.13 0.09
CA ASP A 146 -1.99 19.33 0.28
C ASP A 146 -2.55 20.45 -0.63
N GLN A 147 -3.86 20.70 -0.51
CA GLN A 147 -4.57 21.67 -1.34
C GLN A 147 -4.17 23.13 -1.03
N ALA A 148 -3.52 23.38 0.11
CA ALA A 148 -2.98 24.67 0.51
C ALA A 148 -1.49 24.83 0.17
N GLY A 149 -0.86 23.83 -0.47
CA GLY A 149 0.56 23.84 -0.81
C GLY A 149 1.47 23.40 0.34
N GLN A 150 0.94 22.87 1.43
CA GLN A 150 1.74 22.38 2.55
C GLN A 150 2.26 20.98 2.25
N ALA A 151 3.56 20.76 2.50
CA ALA A 151 4.15 19.45 2.39
C ALA A 151 3.55 18.47 3.42
N MET A 152 3.28 17.25 3.00
CA MET A 152 2.82 16.14 3.83
C MET A 152 3.82 14.99 3.69
N SER A 153 4.19 14.35 4.80
CA SER A 153 4.93 13.10 4.76
C SER A 153 4.62 12.16 5.93
N LEU A 154 4.73 10.86 5.67
CA LEU A 154 4.69 9.80 6.66
C LEU A 154 5.89 8.88 6.45
N GLU A 155 6.57 8.54 7.54
CA GLU A 155 7.60 7.50 7.57
C GLU A 155 7.19 6.50 8.65
N LEU A 156 6.78 5.29 8.25
CA LEU A 156 6.16 4.30 9.14
C LEU A 156 6.85 2.95 9.02
N ASP A 157 7.10 2.32 10.16
CA ASP A 157 7.29 0.87 10.26
C ASP A 157 5.94 0.24 10.63
N VAL A 158 5.52 -0.77 9.86
CA VAL A 158 4.19 -1.39 9.95
C VAL A 158 4.34 -2.90 10.11
N THR A 159 3.79 -3.45 11.18
CA THR A 159 3.73 -4.90 11.42
C THR A 159 2.29 -5.32 11.72
N PRO A 160 1.61 -6.02 10.81
CA PRO A 160 0.29 -6.57 11.04
C PRO A 160 0.26 -7.54 12.20
N THR A 161 -0.83 -7.50 12.97
CA THR A 161 -1.05 -8.33 14.16
C THR A 161 -1.97 -9.51 13.88
N ARG A 162 -2.63 -9.55 12.72
CA ARG A 162 -3.49 -10.66 12.27
C ARG A 162 -3.06 -11.17 10.90
N ALA A 163 -3.36 -12.44 10.66
CA ALA A 163 -3.11 -13.08 9.38
C ALA A 163 -3.89 -12.36 8.26
N PRO A 164 -3.38 -12.38 7.02
CA PRO A 164 -4.20 -12.04 5.86
C PRO A 164 -5.46 -12.92 5.80
N VAL A 165 -6.52 -12.38 5.23
CA VAL A 165 -7.82 -13.05 5.06
C VAL A 165 -8.25 -12.88 3.61
N PRO A 166 -8.54 -13.97 2.88
CA PRO A 166 -9.01 -13.86 1.51
C PRO A 166 -10.40 -13.22 1.50
N VAL A 167 -10.67 -12.32 0.55
CA VAL A 167 -11.99 -11.70 0.45
C VAL A 167 -13.07 -12.75 0.24
N GLY A 168 -14.17 -12.60 0.98
CA GLY A 168 -15.27 -13.56 0.97
C GLY A 168 -14.95 -14.91 1.64
N ALA A 169 -13.82 -14.99 2.36
CA ALA A 169 -13.40 -16.16 3.14
C ALA A 169 -13.48 -17.46 2.34
N ALA A 170 -13.91 -18.57 2.95
CA ALA A 170 -14.01 -19.87 2.29
C ALA A 170 -15.06 -19.94 1.17
N ASN A 171 -16.00 -18.98 1.12
CA ASN A 171 -17.06 -18.98 0.10
C ASN A 171 -16.55 -18.53 -1.26
N TYR A 172 -15.61 -17.58 -1.27
CA TYR A 172 -15.09 -16.96 -2.49
C TYR A 172 -13.58 -17.18 -2.68
N ASN A 173 -12.88 -17.63 -1.63
CA ASN A 173 -11.45 -17.91 -1.65
C ASN A 173 -10.61 -16.77 -2.26
N GLY A 174 -10.99 -15.53 -1.98
CA GLY A 174 -10.27 -14.35 -2.43
C GLY A 174 -10.50 -14.00 -3.89
N LYS A 175 -11.48 -14.59 -4.57
CA LYS A 175 -11.86 -14.25 -5.95
C LYS A 175 -13.24 -13.64 -5.98
N ILE A 176 -13.33 -12.43 -6.51
CA ILE A 176 -14.58 -11.68 -6.62
C ILE A 176 -14.74 -11.11 -8.02
N THR A 177 -15.97 -10.72 -8.35
CA THR A 177 -16.19 -9.85 -9.51
C THR A 177 -16.06 -8.40 -9.05
N CYS A 178 -15.07 -7.67 -9.58
CA CYS A 178 -14.91 -6.25 -9.31
C CYS A 178 -15.03 -5.45 -10.62
N PHE A 179 -15.88 -4.41 -10.63
CA PHE A 179 -16.12 -3.57 -11.81
C PHE A 179 -16.41 -4.35 -13.12
N GLY A 180 -17.08 -5.50 -13.02
CA GLY A 180 -17.42 -6.35 -14.17
C GLY A 180 -16.27 -7.28 -14.63
N GLN A 181 -15.10 -7.22 -13.99
CA GLN A 181 -14.02 -8.17 -14.19
C GLN A 181 -14.24 -9.37 -13.28
N ALA A 182 -14.38 -10.56 -13.87
CA ALA A 182 -14.44 -11.80 -13.12
C ALA A 182 -13.05 -12.19 -12.61
N ASP A 183 -13.01 -13.02 -11.57
CA ASP A 183 -11.78 -13.59 -11.01
C ASP A 183 -10.72 -12.57 -10.55
N THR A 184 -11.17 -11.38 -10.12
CA THR A 184 -10.30 -10.42 -9.44
C THR A 184 -9.86 -11.00 -8.10
N TYR A 185 -8.56 -11.12 -7.89
CA TYR A 185 -7.98 -11.61 -6.66
C TYR A 185 -7.95 -10.51 -5.62
N SER A 186 -8.25 -10.84 -4.36
CA SER A 186 -8.19 -9.89 -3.26
C SER A 186 -8.03 -10.55 -1.89
N TYR A 187 -7.29 -9.86 -1.01
CA TYR A 187 -7.21 -10.18 0.41
C TYR A 187 -7.11 -8.92 1.26
N PHE A 188 -7.52 -9.05 2.53
CA PHE A 188 -7.34 -8.02 3.55
C PHE A 188 -6.31 -8.46 4.58
N GLN A 189 -5.60 -7.50 5.16
CA GLN A 189 -4.86 -7.72 6.38
C GLN A 189 -5.20 -6.64 7.39
N THR A 190 -5.57 -7.02 8.61
CA THR A 190 -6.10 -6.09 9.62
C THR A 190 -5.30 -6.14 10.92
N GLY A 191 -5.39 -5.05 11.68
CA GLY A 191 -4.64 -4.90 12.92
C GLY A 191 -3.18 -4.65 12.58
N MET A 192 -2.67 -3.46 12.90
CA MET A 192 -1.33 -3.05 12.51
C MET A 192 -0.66 -2.37 13.68
N ALA A 193 0.43 -2.93 14.17
CA ALA A 193 1.35 -2.18 15.00
C ALA A 193 2.11 -1.21 14.08
N ILE A 194 1.88 0.08 14.28
CA ILE A 194 2.47 1.16 13.48
C ILE A 194 3.30 2.03 14.40
N THR A 195 4.51 2.38 13.97
CA THR A 195 5.36 3.38 14.63
C THR A 195 6.03 4.22 13.57
N GLY A 196 6.21 5.52 13.83
CA GLY A 196 6.90 6.35 12.86
C GLY A 196 6.77 7.84 13.10
N THR A 197 6.89 8.61 12.03
CA THR A 197 6.81 10.06 12.06
C THR A 197 5.81 10.58 11.04
N LEU A 198 5.07 11.62 11.44
CA LEU A 198 4.15 12.38 10.60
C LEU A 198 4.67 13.81 10.49
N ARG A 199 4.65 14.37 9.28
CA ARG A 199 4.88 15.80 9.04
C ARG A 199 3.79 16.38 8.16
N TRP A 200 3.29 17.56 8.51
CA TRP A 200 2.30 18.29 7.73
C TRP A 200 2.50 19.80 7.89
N GLY A 201 3.02 20.46 6.86
CA GLY A 201 3.48 21.84 6.96
C GLY A 201 4.60 21.96 7.98
N GLU A 202 4.44 22.83 8.97
CA GLU A 202 5.41 22.99 10.07
C GLU A 202 5.23 21.96 11.20
N MET A 203 4.12 21.21 11.19
CA MET A 203 3.82 20.20 12.20
C MET A 203 4.70 18.97 12.00
N GLY A 204 5.27 18.46 13.10
CA GLY A 204 5.99 17.19 13.13
C GLY A 204 5.65 16.42 14.40
N GLU A 205 5.26 15.15 14.25
CA GLU A 205 4.81 14.30 15.34
C GLU A 205 5.49 12.92 15.29
N GLN A 206 5.85 12.38 16.45
CA GLN A 206 6.11 10.95 16.61
C GLN A 206 4.77 10.27 16.81
N VAL A 207 4.48 9.25 16.00
CA VAL A 207 3.16 8.62 15.93
C VAL A 207 3.24 7.12 16.15
N THR A 208 2.18 6.58 16.74
CA THR A 208 1.96 5.14 16.91
C THR A 208 0.54 4.77 16.52
N GLY A 209 0.31 3.52 16.14
CA GLY A 209 -1.01 3.03 15.76
C GLY A 209 -1.17 1.55 16.07
N SER A 210 -2.41 1.15 16.31
CA SER A 210 -2.81 -0.27 16.47
C SER A 210 -3.93 -0.68 15.51
N ALA A 211 -4.62 0.29 14.92
CA ALA A 211 -5.71 0.12 13.99
C ALA A 211 -5.25 0.53 12.59
N GLY A 212 -5.32 -0.43 11.67
CA GLY A 212 -5.02 -0.23 10.26
C GLY A 212 -5.38 -1.45 9.44
N HIS A 213 -5.38 -1.28 8.13
CA HIS A 213 -5.63 -2.36 7.18
C HIS A 213 -4.86 -2.18 5.88
N VAL A 214 -4.47 -3.32 5.31
CA VAL A 214 -4.07 -3.46 3.91
C VAL A 214 -5.26 -4.02 3.16
N ASP A 215 -5.49 -3.49 1.97
CA ASP A 215 -6.31 -4.12 0.94
C ASP A 215 -5.44 -4.30 -0.32
N ARG A 216 -5.52 -5.50 -0.89
CA ARG A 216 -4.81 -5.88 -2.10
C ARG A 216 -5.82 -6.40 -3.10
N GLN A 217 -5.68 -5.93 -4.34
CA GLN A 217 -6.56 -6.32 -5.43
C GLN A 217 -5.80 -6.33 -6.76
N TRP A 218 -5.95 -7.38 -7.55
CA TRP A 218 -5.40 -7.50 -8.90
C TRP A 218 -6.25 -8.38 -9.80
#